data_AF-A0A2H5YHV3-F1
#
_entry.id   AF-A0A2H5YHV3-F1
#
_cell.length_a   1.000
_cell.length_b   1.000
_cell.length_c   1.000
_cell.angle_alpha   90.00
_cell.angle_beta   90.00
_cell.angle_gamma   90.00
#
_symmetry.space_group_name_H-M   'P 1'
#
loop_
_entity.id
_entity.type
_entity.pdbx_description
1 polymer ?
#
loop_
_entity_poly.entity_id
_entity_poly.type
_entity_poly.pdbx_seq_one_letter_code
_entity_poly.pdbx_strand_id
1 'polypeptide(L)'
;MRERRPITTTGHWLQRLVRLDLEAFRDVAGDASATLPMLALVAAASFLCGLGSWLWWVFQSREAAGEVFVKTLLVGGLLQVPVWLLWVYVTYQVLTLAFGVRAEFYGLVRAMGLAFAPMALTVLMAVAQLAVPLAVIPLAATVLLSLVAVEAASDAEPGQALLATLAGFAAFALVMGILANIAEVEGIGGVAPGLFFFALDF
;
A
#
# COMPACT_ATOMS: atom_id res chain seq x y z
N MET A 1 -25.43 -1.06 32.65
CA MET A 1 -24.08 -1.61 32.41
C MET A 1 -23.56 -0.99 31.11
N ARG A 2 -22.57 -0.08 31.17
CA ARG A 2 -21.89 0.39 29.96
C ARG A 2 -20.91 -0.71 29.56
N GLU A 3 -21.21 -1.44 28.49
CA GLU A 3 -20.22 -2.30 27.84
C GLU A 3 -18.98 -1.44 27.56
N ARG A 4 -17.88 -1.78 28.22
CA ARG A 4 -16.58 -1.21 27.87
C ARG A 4 -16.27 -1.76 26.49
N ARG A 5 -16.53 -0.98 25.44
CA ARG A 5 -15.99 -1.27 24.12
C ARG A 5 -14.48 -1.46 24.32
N PRO A 6 -13.92 -2.63 24.00
CA PRO A 6 -12.47 -2.81 24.08
C PRO A 6 -11.84 -1.71 23.23
N ILE A 7 -10.76 -1.10 23.72
CA ILE A 7 -10.05 -0.05 22.99
C ILE A 7 -9.52 -0.71 21.71
N THR A 8 -10.21 -0.48 20.59
CA THR A 8 -9.76 -0.91 19.27
C THR A 8 -8.57 -0.06 18.90
N THR A 9 -7.40 -0.68 18.89
CA THR A 9 -6.13 -0.04 18.50
C THR A 9 -5.66 -0.61 17.17
N THR A 10 -4.83 0.14 16.44
CA THR A 10 -4.16 -0.34 15.22
C THR A 10 -3.48 -1.69 15.42
N GLY A 11 -2.84 -1.88 16.58
CA GLY A 11 -2.16 -3.13 16.92
C GLY A 11 -3.12 -4.33 17.00
N HIS A 12 -4.34 -4.14 17.49
CA HIS A 12 -5.35 -5.19 17.55
C HIS A 12 -5.76 -5.67 16.14
N TRP A 13 -6.00 -4.74 15.21
CA TRP A 13 -6.35 -5.10 13.83
C TRP A 13 -5.19 -5.77 13.10
N LEU A 14 -3.95 -5.29 13.29
CA LEU A 14 -2.76 -5.93 12.74
C LEU A 14 -2.55 -7.35 13.29
N GLN A 15 -2.76 -7.54 14.60
CA GLN A 15 -2.66 -8.87 15.22
C GLN A 15 -3.67 -9.84 14.62
N ARG A 16 -4.91 -9.38 14.36
CA ARG A 16 -5.94 -10.18 13.68
C ARG A 16 -5.56 -10.49 12.25
N LEU A 17 -5.03 -9.50 11.50
CA LEU A 17 -4.56 -9.70 10.14
C LEU A 17 -3.43 -10.75 10.05
N VAL A 18 -2.47 -10.73 10.98
CA VAL A 18 -1.39 -11.74 11.06
C VAL A 18 -1.95 -13.15 11.32
N ARG A 19 -3.09 -13.26 12.01
CA ARG A 19 -3.80 -14.52 12.24
C ARG A 19 -4.76 -14.88 11.10
N LEU A 20 -4.75 -14.13 10.01
CA LEU A 20 -5.65 -14.27 8.85
C LEU A 20 -7.13 -14.16 9.23
N ASP A 21 -7.45 -13.41 10.29
CA ASP A 21 -8.82 -13.05 10.63
C ASP A 21 -9.27 -11.89 9.73
N LEU A 22 -9.88 -12.26 8.59
CA LEU A 22 -10.30 -11.33 7.54
C LEU A 22 -11.54 -10.49 7.94
N GLU A 23 -12.26 -10.86 9.01
CA GLU A 23 -13.36 -10.04 9.52
C GLU A 23 -12.86 -8.69 10.04
N ALA A 24 -11.57 -8.60 10.38
CA ALA A 24 -10.93 -7.35 10.77
C ALA A 24 -11.11 -6.23 9.72
N PHE A 25 -11.20 -6.56 8.43
CA PHE A 25 -11.44 -5.57 7.39
C PHE A 25 -12.83 -4.93 7.50
N ARG A 26 -13.86 -5.74 7.77
CA ARG A 26 -15.23 -5.26 7.96
C ARG A 26 -15.34 -4.38 9.20
N ASP A 27 -14.71 -4.81 10.29
CA ASP A 27 -14.70 -4.04 11.55
C ASP A 27 -14.01 -2.69 11.40
N VAL A 28 -12.85 -2.67 10.73
CA VAL A 28 -12.12 -1.42 10.42
C VAL A 28 -12.91 -0.54 9.46
N ALA A 29 -13.56 -1.12 8.46
CA ALA A 29 -14.43 -0.37 7.54
C ALA A 29 -15.56 0.35 8.28
N GLY A 30 -16.17 -0.30 9.28
CA GLY A 30 -17.28 0.27 10.06
C GLY A 30 -16.87 1.26 11.17
N ASP A 31 -15.60 1.28 11.57
CA ASP A 31 -15.14 2.15 12.67
C ASP A 31 -14.60 3.50 12.15
N ALA A 32 -15.42 4.54 12.22
CA ALA A 32 -15.02 5.89 11.78
C ALA A 32 -13.76 6.42 12.50
N SER A 33 -13.50 5.98 13.74
CA SER A 33 -12.30 6.37 14.49
C SER A 33 -11.01 5.77 13.93
N ALA A 34 -11.10 4.73 13.09
CA ALA A 34 -9.96 4.07 12.47
C ALA A 34 -9.38 4.85 11.27
N THR A 35 -10.06 5.90 10.78
CA THR A 35 -9.62 6.65 9.58
C THR A 35 -8.19 7.20 9.72
N LEU A 36 -7.93 7.98 10.78
CA LEU A 36 -6.59 8.55 11.01
C LEU A 36 -5.54 7.45 11.31
N PRO A 37 -5.83 6.45 12.17
CA PRO A 37 -4.94 5.30 12.35
C PRO A 37 -4.55 4.55 11.07
N MET A 38 -5.50 4.34 10.14
CA MET A 38 -5.22 3.63 8.89
C MET A 38 -4.40 4.48 7.91
N LEU A 39 -4.65 5.79 7.84
CA LEU A 39 -3.80 6.70 7.08
C LEU A 39 -2.37 6.73 7.64
N ALA A 40 -2.22 6.74 8.96
CA ALA A 40 -0.91 6.68 9.62
C ALA A 40 -0.19 5.35 9.33
N LEU A 41 -0.93 4.23 9.30
CA LEU A 41 -0.40 2.92 8.91
C LEU A 41 0.11 2.91 7.47
N VAL A 42 -0.66 3.43 6.52
CA VAL A 42 -0.23 3.55 5.11
C VAL A 42 1.01 4.43 4.98
N ALA A 43 1.05 5.56 5.69
CA ALA A 43 2.21 6.45 5.70
C ALA A 43 3.45 5.72 6.25
N ALA A 44 3.32 5.04 7.39
CA ALA A 44 4.41 4.28 7.99
C ALA A 44 4.92 3.16 7.05
N ALA A 45 4.01 2.40 6.44
CA ALA A 45 4.36 1.38 5.46
C ALA A 45 5.04 1.97 4.22
N SER A 46 4.62 3.15 3.77
CA SER A 46 5.23 3.86 2.64
C SER A 46 6.63 4.38 2.94
N PHE A 47 6.88 4.89 4.15
CA PHE A 47 8.23 5.24 4.58
C PHE A 47 9.12 3.99 4.71
N LEU A 48 8.61 2.87 5.23
CA LEU A 48 9.38 1.62 5.28
C LEU A 48 9.71 1.08 3.87
N CYS A 49 8.82 1.31 2.91
CA CYS A 49 9.06 1.02 1.49
C CYS A 49 10.21 1.83 0.93
N GLY A 50 10.22 3.15 1.13
CA GLY A 50 11.34 4.01 0.74
C GLY A 50 12.64 3.67 1.46
N LEU A 51 12.56 3.27 2.74
CA LEU A 51 13.71 2.81 3.51
C LEU A 51 14.31 1.54 2.91
N GLY A 52 13.48 0.61 2.44
CA GLY A 52 13.91 -0.60 1.74
C GLY A 52 14.74 -0.29 0.50
N SER A 53 14.27 0.63 -0.34
CA SER A 53 14.99 1.06 -1.55
C SER A 53 16.32 1.73 -1.21
N TRP A 54 16.35 2.61 -0.21
CA TRP A 54 17.59 3.26 0.22
C TRP A 54 18.60 2.27 0.81
N LEU A 55 18.16 1.35 1.67
CA LEU A 55 19.04 0.33 2.26
C LEU A 55 19.61 -0.58 1.17
N TRP A 56 18.77 -0.99 0.21
CA TRP A 56 19.24 -1.74 -0.96
C TRP A 56 20.32 -0.96 -1.70
N TRP A 57 20.11 0.34 -1.96
CA TRP A 57 21.10 1.19 -2.61
C TRP A 57 22.42 1.20 -1.85
N VAL A 58 22.41 1.51 -0.55
CA VAL A 58 23.61 1.60 0.30
C VAL A 58 24.44 0.30 0.28
N PHE A 59 23.80 -0.85 0.16
CA PHE A 59 24.49 -2.14 0.07
C PHE A 59 25.08 -2.44 -1.32
N GLN A 60 24.56 -1.82 -2.37
CA GLN A 60 25.00 -2.01 -3.76
C GLN A 60 26.02 -0.95 -4.22
N SER A 61 25.72 0.31 -3.93
CA SER A 61 26.56 1.47 -4.22
C SER A 61 26.50 2.46 -3.05
N ARG A 62 27.67 2.97 -2.65
CA ARG A 62 27.74 4.06 -1.65
C ARG A 62 27.70 5.44 -2.29
N GLU A 63 27.80 5.51 -3.61
CA GLU A 63 27.73 6.76 -4.35
C GLU A 63 26.29 7.31 -4.28
N ALA A 64 26.16 8.65 -4.22
CA ALA A 64 24.88 9.35 -4.14
C ALA A 64 23.87 8.87 -3.05
N ALA A 65 24.31 8.13 -2.03
CA ALA A 65 23.40 7.53 -1.04
C ALA A 65 22.51 8.55 -0.30
N GLY A 66 22.99 9.78 -0.13
CA GLY A 66 22.21 10.87 0.46
C GLY A 66 21.11 11.39 -0.48
N GLU A 67 21.36 11.43 -1.79
CA GLU A 67 20.36 11.82 -2.79
C GLU A 67 19.27 10.75 -2.89
N VAL A 68 19.66 9.48 -2.96
CA VAL A 68 18.72 8.35 -2.99
C VAL A 68 17.88 8.28 -1.71
N PHE A 69 18.46 8.57 -0.54
CA PHE A 69 17.71 8.68 0.72
C PHE A 69 16.58 9.70 0.61
N VAL A 70 16.88 10.92 0.16
CA VAL A 70 15.88 11.99 0.04
C VAL A 70 14.81 11.60 -0.98
N LYS A 71 15.21 11.10 -2.16
CA LYS A 71 14.29 10.74 -3.24
C LYS A 71 13.37 9.57 -2.86
N THR A 72 13.90 8.49 -2.31
CA THR A 72 13.11 7.27 -2.06
C THR A 72 12.36 7.33 -0.74
N LEU A 73 13.03 7.72 0.36
CA LEU A 73 12.41 7.73 1.69
C LEU A 73 11.47 8.91 1.85
N LEU A 74 11.95 10.13 1.57
CA LEU A 74 11.19 11.34 1.88
C LEU A 74 10.19 11.65 0.76
N VAL A 75 10.67 11.79 -0.48
CA VAL A 75 9.79 12.17 -1.59
C VAL A 75 8.93 10.97 -2.01
N GLY A 76 9.54 9.82 -2.27
CA GLY A 76 8.87 8.60 -2.70
C GLY A 76 7.91 8.05 -1.67
N GLY A 77 8.38 7.88 -0.43
CA GLY A 77 7.54 7.43 0.69
C GLY A 77 6.35 8.37 0.94
N LEU A 78 6.54 9.68 0.84
CA LEU A 78 5.44 10.65 0.97
C LEU A 78 4.48 10.61 -0.22
N LEU A 79 4.99 10.53 -1.46
CA LEU A 79 4.18 10.46 -2.68
C LEU A 79 3.39 9.16 -2.82
N GLN A 80 3.88 8.05 -2.25
CA GLN A 80 3.15 6.79 -2.31
C GLN A 80 1.79 6.86 -1.59
N VAL A 81 1.64 7.70 -0.57
CA VAL A 81 0.37 7.87 0.16
C VAL A 81 -0.75 8.45 -0.73
N PRO A 82 -0.60 9.61 -1.40
CA PRO A 82 -1.61 10.10 -2.32
C PRO A 82 -1.80 9.20 -3.54
N VAL A 83 -0.78 8.49 -4.01
CA VAL A 83 -0.92 7.50 -5.10
C VAL A 83 -1.71 6.27 -4.64
N TRP A 84 -1.56 5.85 -3.39
CA TRP A 84 -2.43 4.85 -2.78
C TRP A 84 -3.87 5.38 -2.61
N LEU A 85 -4.07 6.65 -2.24
CA LEU A 85 -5.42 7.23 -2.23
C LEU A 85 -6.04 7.26 -3.63
N LEU A 86 -5.25 7.48 -4.68
CA LEU A 86 -5.70 7.34 -6.07
C LEU A 86 -6.17 5.91 -6.36
N TRP A 87 -5.45 4.89 -5.88
CA TRP A 87 -5.91 3.49 -5.97
C TRP A 87 -7.30 3.33 -5.35
N VAL A 88 -7.46 3.75 -4.09
CA VAL A 88 -8.75 3.66 -3.37
C VAL A 88 -9.85 4.40 -4.14
N TYR A 89 -9.54 5.60 -4.64
CA TYR A 89 -10.48 6.43 -5.39
C TYR A 89 -10.92 5.76 -6.70
N VAL A 90 -10.00 5.26 -7.51
CA VAL A 90 -10.35 4.56 -8.76
C VAL A 90 -11.16 3.31 -8.46
N THR A 91 -10.80 2.55 -7.42
CA THR A 91 -11.56 1.38 -6.96
C THR A 91 -13.00 1.77 -6.62
N TYR A 92 -13.19 2.84 -5.84
CA TYR A 92 -14.50 3.39 -5.51
C TYR A 92 -15.29 3.83 -6.75
N GLN A 93 -14.66 4.52 -7.71
CA GLN A 93 -15.31 4.95 -8.94
C GLN A 93 -15.76 3.75 -9.78
N VAL A 94 -14.93 2.70 -9.90
CA VAL A 94 -15.32 1.51 -10.66
C VAL A 94 -16.49 0.78 -9.99
N LEU A 95 -16.47 0.62 -8.67
CA LEU A 95 -17.60 0.02 -7.93
C LEU A 95 -18.90 0.81 -8.12
N THR A 96 -18.85 2.13 -7.94
CA THR A 96 -20.05 2.96 -7.92
C THR A 96 -20.56 3.33 -9.30
N LEU A 97 -19.68 3.68 -10.24
CA LEU A 97 -20.06 4.13 -11.58
C LEU A 97 -20.20 2.99 -12.57
N ALA A 98 -19.30 1.99 -12.55
CA ALA A 98 -19.33 0.91 -13.53
C ALA A 98 -20.27 -0.23 -13.10
N PHE A 99 -20.30 -0.55 -11.81
CA PHE A 99 -21.11 -1.66 -11.29
C PHE A 99 -22.35 -1.23 -10.50
N GLY A 100 -22.51 0.05 -10.16
CA GLY A 100 -23.65 0.52 -9.37
C GLY A 100 -23.69 0.00 -7.93
N VAL A 101 -22.55 -0.50 -7.42
CA VAL A 101 -22.43 -1.07 -6.06
C VAL A 101 -22.39 0.05 -5.03
N ARG A 102 -23.08 -0.16 -3.91
CA ARG A 102 -23.00 0.75 -2.76
C ARG A 102 -21.68 0.53 -2.03
N ALA A 103 -20.88 1.58 -1.92
CA ALA A 103 -19.66 1.61 -1.14
C ALA A 103 -19.52 2.98 -0.46
N GLU A 104 -19.01 3.01 0.76
CA GLU A 104 -18.60 4.25 1.42
C GLU A 104 -17.12 4.48 1.16
N PHE A 105 -16.77 5.64 0.59
CA PHE A 105 -15.36 5.96 0.28
C PHE A 105 -14.45 5.84 1.50
N TYR A 106 -14.84 6.40 2.65
CA TYR A 106 -14.02 6.30 3.86
C TYR A 106 -13.98 4.88 4.46
N GLY A 107 -15.02 4.06 4.24
CA GLY A 107 -14.99 2.64 4.56
C GLY A 107 -13.90 1.90 3.78
N LEU A 108 -13.81 2.16 2.47
CA LEU A 108 -12.74 1.63 1.61
C LEU A 108 -11.36 2.13 2.04
N VAL A 109 -11.20 3.43 2.32
CA VAL A 109 -9.93 4.02 2.82
C VAL A 109 -9.45 3.27 4.07
N ARG A 110 -10.35 3.01 5.03
CA ARG A 110 -10.02 2.29 6.26
C ARG A 110 -9.62 0.84 5.98
N ALA A 111 -10.45 0.09 5.26
CA ALA A 111 -10.20 -1.33 5.00
C ALA A 111 -8.95 -1.56 4.13
N MET A 112 -8.82 -0.83 3.02
CA MET A 112 -7.64 -0.90 2.16
C MET A 112 -6.38 -0.36 2.87
N GLY A 113 -6.54 0.54 3.84
CA GLY A 113 -5.42 1.04 4.65
C GLY A 113 -4.82 -0.06 5.52
N LEU A 114 -5.66 -0.92 6.11
CA LEU A 114 -5.20 -2.12 6.79
C LEU A 114 -4.55 -3.11 5.82
N ALA A 115 -5.12 -3.27 4.61
CA ALA A 115 -4.60 -4.18 3.58
C ALA A 115 -3.24 -3.76 3.02
N PHE A 116 -2.86 -2.50 3.23
CA PHE A 116 -1.57 -1.96 2.83
C PHE A 116 -0.43 -2.32 3.80
N ALA A 117 -0.74 -2.88 4.98
CA ALA A 117 0.26 -3.27 5.98
C ALA A 117 1.43 -4.13 5.46
N PRO A 118 1.23 -5.13 4.58
CA PRO A 118 2.34 -5.92 4.03
C PRO A 118 3.39 -5.08 3.34
N MET A 119 3.06 -3.93 2.72
CA MET A 119 4.04 -3.05 2.09
C MET A 119 5.17 -2.63 3.02
N ALA A 120 4.97 -2.61 4.35
CA ALA A 120 6.04 -2.38 5.31
C ALA A 120 7.18 -3.41 5.23
N LEU A 121 6.88 -4.65 4.81
CA LEU A 121 7.84 -5.74 4.66
C LEU A 121 8.79 -5.54 3.47
N THR A 122 8.47 -4.62 2.56
CA THR A 122 9.38 -4.28 1.46
C THR A 122 10.71 -3.73 1.94
N VAL A 123 10.82 -3.26 3.20
CA VAL A 123 12.09 -2.92 3.85
C VAL A 123 13.11 -4.07 3.81
N LEU A 124 12.63 -5.32 3.76
CA LEU A 124 13.46 -6.52 3.67
C LEU A 124 14.20 -6.65 2.33
N MET A 125 13.81 -5.90 1.29
CA MET A 125 14.51 -5.89 0.00
C MET A 125 15.95 -5.40 0.08
N ALA A 126 16.35 -4.83 1.21
CA ALA A 126 17.73 -4.51 1.52
C ALA A 126 18.69 -5.72 1.33
N VAL A 127 18.18 -6.96 1.43
CA VAL A 127 18.95 -8.16 1.09
C VAL A 127 19.07 -8.28 -0.43
N ALA A 128 20.20 -7.81 -0.98
CA ALA A 128 20.42 -7.64 -2.42
C ALA A 128 20.03 -8.86 -3.28
N GLN A 129 20.40 -10.08 -2.89
CA GLN A 129 20.13 -11.30 -3.65
C GLN A 129 18.64 -11.67 -3.70
N LEU A 130 17.85 -11.15 -2.76
CA LEU A 130 16.43 -11.43 -2.62
C LEU A 130 15.57 -10.17 -2.81
N ALA A 131 16.16 -9.07 -3.29
CA ALA A 131 15.51 -7.77 -3.37
C ALA A 131 14.19 -7.82 -4.16
N VAL A 132 14.21 -8.45 -5.35
CA VAL A 132 13.02 -8.60 -6.19
C VAL A 132 11.95 -9.48 -5.52
N PRO A 133 12.22 -10.73 -5.08
CA PRO A 133 11.23 -11.53 -4.35
C PRO A 133 10.66 -10.82 -3.11
N LEU A 134 11.51 -10.18 -2.32
CA LEU A 134 11.11 -9.47 -1.09
C LEU A 134 10.38 -8.16 -1.35
N ALA A 135 10.39 -7.65 -2.58
CA ALA A 135 9.56 -6.53 -3.01
C ALA A 135 8.22 -7.02 -3.61
N VAL A 136 8.24 -8.11 -4.39
CA VAL A 136 7.06 -8.67 -5.07
C VAL A 136 6.07 -9.31 -4.08
N ILE A 137 6.56 -10.10 -3.11
CA ILE A 137 5.68 -10.81 -2.16
C ILE A 137 4.80 -9.83 -1.35
N PRO A 138 5.35 -8.77 -0.72
CA PRO A 138 4.55 -7.75 -0.05
C PRO A 138 3.53 -7.06 -0.95
N LEU A 139 3.93 -6.71 -2.18
CA LEU A 139 3.04 -6.05 -3.14
C LEU A 139 1.87 -6.95 -3.52
N ALA A 140 2.15 -8.21 -3.85
CA ALA A 140 1.13 -9.22 -4.16
C ALA A 140 0.19 -9.44 -2.96
N ALA A 141 0.74 -9.56 -1.74
CA ALA A 141 -0.05 -9.68 -0.53
C ALA A 141 -0.95 -8.45 -0.32
N THR A 142 -0.45 -7.24 -0.57
CA THR A 142 -1.25 -6.01 -0.47
C THR A 142 -2.39 -5.98 -1.50
N VAL A 143 -2.16 -6.41 -2.74
CA VAL A 143 -3.23 -6.50 -3.76
C VAL A 143 -4.28 -7.54 -3.36
N LEU A 144 -3.86 -8.73 -2.93
CA LEU A 144 -4.76 -9.82 -2.51
C LEU A 144 -5.57 -9.43 -1.27
N LEU A 145 -4.95 -8.78 -0.28
CA LEU A 145 -5.68 -8.28 0.89
C LEU A 145 -6.58 -7.11 0.54
N SER A 146 -6.24 -6.29 -0.45
CA SER A 146 -7.08 -5.18 -0.90
C SER A 146 -8.35 -5.69 -1.57
N LEU A 147 -8.28 -6.82 -2.29
CA LEU A 147 -9.47 -7.51 -2.79
C LEU A 147 -10.43 -7.85 -1.65
N VAL A 148 -9.92 -8.55 -0.62
CA VAL A 148 -10.70 -8.93 0.56
C VAL A 148 -11.24 -7.70 1.30
N ALA A 149 -10.43 -6.64 1.41
CA ALA A 149 -10.83 -5.39 2.05
C ALA A 149 -11.97 -4.70 1.30
N VAL A 150 -11.93 -4.71 -0.03
CA VAL A 150 -12.99 -4.14 -0.88
C VAL A 150 -14.28 -4.94 -0.74
N GLU A 151 -14.21 -6.28 -0.77
CA GLU A 151 -15.37 -7.15 -0.50
C GLU A 151 -15.95 -6.92 0.91
N ALA A 152 -15.10 -6.69 1.91
CA ALA A 152 -15.54 -6.47 3.28
C ALA A 152 -16.16 -5.08 3.52
N ALA A 153 -15.78 -4.09 2.72
CA ALA A 153 -16.18 -2.68 2.88
C ALA A 153 -17.25 -2.22 1.87
N SER A 154 -17.73 -3.13 1.00
CA SER A 154 -18.76 -2.85 0.00
C SER A 154 -19.72 -4.02 -0.14
N ASP A 155 -20.85 -3.79 -0.81
CA ASP A 155 -21.81 -4.85 -1.16
C ASP A 155 -21.43 -5.55 -2.50
N ALA A 156 -20.16 -5.52 -2.89
CA ALA A 156 -19.69 -6.04 -4.17
C ALA A 156 -19.66 -7.57 -4.21
N GLU A 157 -20.03 -8.15 -5.34
CA GLU A 157 -19.71 -9.55 -5.62
C GLU A 157 -18.18 -9.71 -5.84
N PRO A 158 -17.60 -10.89 -5.57
CA PRO A 158 -16.14 -11.10 -5.69
C PRO A 158 -15.55 -10.70 -7.05
N GLY A 159 -16.27 -10.95 -8.14
CA GLY A 159 -15.83 -10.55 -9.49
C GLY A 159 -15.78 -9.03 -9.70
N GLN A 160 -16.72 -8.30 -9.11
CA GLN A 160 -16.77 -6.83 -9.18
C GLN A 160 -15.67 -6.23 -8.31
N ALA A 161 -15.48 -6.75 -7.10
CA ALA A 161 -14.39 -6.36 -6.20
C ALA A 161 -13.02 -6.58 -6.84
N LEU A 162 -12.83 -7.72 -7.53
CA LEU A 162 -11.62 -8.03 -8.28
C LEU A 162 -11.34 -7.00 -9.37
N LEU A 163 -12.30 -6.75 -10.25
CA LEU A 163 -12.12 -5.81 -11.36
C LEU A 163 -11.87 -4.39 -10.86
N ALA A 164 -12.60 -3.95 -9.83
CA ALA A 164 -12.40 -2.63 -9.23
C ALA A 164 -11.03 -2.49 -8.58
N THR A 165 -10.60 -3.49 -7.80
CA THR A 165 -9.29 -3.49 -7.12
C THR A 165 -8.17 -3.48 -8.14
N LEU A 166 -8.27 -4.30 -9.20
CA LEU A 166 -7.26 -4.36 -10.26
C LEU A 166 -7.21 -3.07 -11.10
N ALA A 167 -8.35 -2.45 -11.40
CA ALA A 167 -8.38 -1.17 -12.11
C ALA A 167 -7.71 -0.06 -11.30
N GLY A 168 -8.00 0.01 -10.00
CA GLY A 168 -7.32 0.96 -9.12
C GLY A 168 -5.84 0.64 -8.92
N PHE A 169 -5.48 -0.65 -8.84
CA PHE A 169 -4.08 -1.07 -8.74
C PHE A 169 -3.31 -0.73 -10.03
N ALA A 170 -3.94 -0.87 -11.19
CA ALA A 170 -3.34 -0.46 -12.46
C ALA A 170 -3.04 1.04 -12.48
N ALA A 171 -3.94 1.89 -11.95
CA ALA A 171 -3.69 3.32 -11.80
C ALA A 171 -2.52 3.59 -10.84
N PHE A 172 -2.47 2.89 -9.70
CA PHE A 172 -1.34 2.97 -8.75
C PHE A 172 -0.02 2.57 -9.43
N ALA A 173 0.04 1.40 -10.06
CA ALA A 173 1.23 0.87 -10.70
C ALA A 173 1.69 1.74 -11.87
N LEU A 174 0.76 2.32 -12.64
CA LEU A 174 1.09 3.26 -13.71
C LEU A 174 1.76 4.52 -13.16
N VAL A 175 1.18 5.15 -12.13
CA VAL A 175 1.76 6.37 -11.55
C VAL A 175 3.11 6.08 -10.88
N MET A 176 3.20 4.98 -10.13
CA MET A 176 4.47 4.57 -9.51
C MET A 176 5.53 4.22 -10.57
N GLY A 177 5.14 3.56 -11.66
CA GLY A 177 6.03 3.29 -12.78
C GLY A 177 6.50 4.55 -13.50
N ILE A 178 5.65 5.58 -13.64
CA ILE A 178 6.10 6.89 -14.15
C ILE A 178 7.11 7.51 -13.18
N LEU A 179 6.82 7.51 -11.88
CA LEU A 179 7.73 8.05 -10.85
C LEU A 179 9.05 7.29 -10.77
N ALA A 180 9.09 6.01 -11.16
CA ALA A 180 10.29 5.19 -11.23
C ALA A 180 11.33 5.69 -12.24
N ASN A 181 10.90 6.46 -13.25
CA ASN A 181 11.76 6.98 -14.32
C ASN A 181 11.96 8.51 -14.21
N ILE A 182 11.41 9.13 -13.17
CA ILE A 182 11.58 10.57 -12.92
C ILE A 182 12.71 10.77 -11.93
N ALA A 183 13.61 11.70 -12.24
CA ALA A 183 14.74 12.10 -11.40
C ALA A 183 15.64 10.91 -11.01
N GLU A 184 16.03 10.11 -12.00
CA GLU A 184 16.95 8.98 -11.81
C GLU A 184 18.28 9.41 -11.19
N VAL A 185 18.90 8.47 -10.46
CA VAL A 185 20.27 8.62 -9.94
C VAL A 185 21.15 7.60 -10.66
N GLU A 186 22.18 8.06 -11.35
CA GLU A 186 23.15 7.19 -12.05
C GLU A 186 22.51 6.22 -13.06
N GLY A 187 21.33 6.57 -13.61
CA GLY A 187 20.56 5.73 -14.55
C GLY A 187 19.87 4.55 -13.89
N ILE A 188 19.76 4.52 -12.55
CA ILE A 188 19.10 3.47 -11.79
C ILE A 188 18.12 4.11 -10.80
N GLY A 189 16.83 3.92 -11.06
CA GLY A 189 15.76 4.21 -10.11
C GLY A 189 15.49 5.69 -9.89
N GLY A 190 14.20 6.04 -9.97
CA GLY A 190 13.69 7.39 -9.78
C GLY A 190 13.18 7.65 -8.37
N VAL A 191 12.08 8.38 -8.29
CA VAL A 191 11.45 8.80 -7.03
C VAL A 191 10.60 7.67 -6.43
N ALA A 192 10.17 6.68 -7.22
CA ALA A 192 9.30 5.62 -6.74
C ALA A 192 10.03 4.67 -5.77
N PRO A 193 9.49 4.42 -4.57
CA PRO A 193 10.04 3.44 -3.63
C PRO A 193 9.60 2.01 -3.97
N GLY A 194 10.20 1.05 -3.28
CA GLY A 194 9.82 -0.35 -3.33
C GLY A 194 10.26 -1.06 -4.59
N LEU A 195 9.41 -1.97 -5.09
CA LEU A 195 9.63 -2.67 -6.37
C LEU A 195 9.81 -1.69 -7.54
N PHE A 196 9.12 -0.56 -7.49
CA PHE A 196 9.18 0.47 -8.52
C PHE A 196 10.47 1.29 -8.48
N PHE A 197 11.36 1.05 -7.52
CA PHE A 197 12.70 1.64 -7.55
C PHE A 197 13.57 1.04 -8.66
N PHE A 198 13.32 -0.21 -9.05
CA PHE A 198 14.05 -0.84 -10.15
C PHE A 198 13.51 -0.29 -11.49
N ALA A 199 14.39 0.35 -12.27
CA ALA A 199 14.07 0.77 -13.63
C ALA A 199 13.63 -0.45 -14.47
N LEU A 200 12.67 -0.24 -15.38
CA LEU A 200 12.16 -1.29 -16.28
C LEU A 200 12.98 -1.41 -17.57
N ASP A 201 14.17 -0.82 -17.61
CA ASP A 201 15.09 -0.93 -18.75
C ASP A 201 15.71 -2.33 -18.75
N PHE A 202 15.01 -3.27 -19.38
CA PHE A 202 15.51 -4.59 -19.76
C PHE A 202 15.94 -4.60 -21.23
#